data_AF-A0AAX6I6G3-F1
#
_entry.id   AF-A0AAX6I6G3-F1
#
_cell.length_a   1.000
_cell.length_b   1.000
_cell.length_c   1.000
_cell.angle_alpha   90.00
_cell.angle_beta   90.00
_cell.angle_gamma   90.00
#
_symmetry.space_group_name_H-M   'P 1'
#
loop_
_entity.id
_entity.type
_entity.pdbx_description
1 polymer ?
#
loop_
_entity_poly.entity_id
_entity_poly.type
_entity_poly.pdbx_seq_one_letter_code
_entity_poly.pdbx_strand_id
1 'polypeptide(L)'
;MDLSNPNDPLLNSAIASIIMVITIIMTLIEREETDRRGIAREPSLIREQWRQAHMYHILTAWPNNCVHYLRMSNAIFYGLVHILRSNGSLHDTRYVCVEEQLALFLYMLGHNRVRDIEFIRSGETVSLYFNKVLGTIYTITERFVRQSGSETPLEIRNSAEWFSYFEVKLIQ
;
A
#
# COMPACT_ATOMS: atom_id res chain seq x y z
N MET A 1 -2.88 -47.64 2.81
CA MET A 1 -3.68 -46.57 2.22
C MET A 1 -3.16 -46.38 0.81
N ASP A 2 -3.92 -46.83 -0.17
CA ASP A 2 -3.46 -46.87 -1.56
C ASP A 2 -3.86 -45.55 -2.24
N LEU A 3 -2.89 -44.65 -2.37
CA LEU A 3 -3.10 -43.29 -2.90
C LEU A 3 -3.50 -43.28 -4.39
N SER A 4 -3.52 -44.44 -5.07
CA SER A 4 -3.83 -44.58 -6.49
C SER A 4 -5.25 -45.08 -6.80
N ASN A 5 -6.03 -45.50 -5.79
CA ASN A 5 -7.38 -46.02 -5.98
C ASN A 5 -8.46 -44.92 -5.87
N PRO A 6 -9.12 -44.52 -6.97
CA PRO A 6 -10.07 -43.41 -6.99
C PRO A 6 -11.36 -43.65 -6.19
N ASN A 7 -11.61 -44.90 -5.77
CA ASN A 7 -12.79 -45.28 -5.00
C ASN A 7 -12.45 -45.69 -3.56
N ASP A 8 -11.26 -45.39 -3.05
CA ASP A 8 -10.95 -45.65 -1.63
C ASP A 8 -11.88 -44.77 -0.75
N PRO A 9 -12.84 -45.39 -0.03
CA PRO A 9 -13.84 -44.65 0.74
C PRO A 9 -13.20 -43.83 1.86
N LEU A 10 -12.02 -44.25 2.34
CA LEU A 10 -11.31 -43.58 3.42
C LEU A 10 -10.57 -42.34 2.91
N LEU A 11 -9.97 -42.43 1.71
CA LEU A 11 -9.33 -41.30 1.03
C LEU A 11 -10.34 -40.22 0.63
N ASN A 12 -11.48 -40.62 0.06
CA ASN A 12 -12.52 -39.70 -0.38
C ASN A 12 -13.18 -38.96 0.80
N SER A 13 -13.37 -39.63 1.93
CA SER A 13 -13.86 -39.00 3.17
C SER A 13 -12.85 -37.99 3.75
N ALA A 14 -11.55 -38.31 3.70
CA ALA A 14 -10.49 -37.40 4.14
C ALA A 14 -10.40 -36.14 3.26
N ILE A 15 -10.46 -36.30 1.93
CA ILE A 15 -10.48 -35.18 0.98
C ILE A 15 -11.71 -34.28 1.22
N ALA A 16 -12.89 -34.87 1.38
CA ALA A 16 -14.12 -34.12 1.64
C ALA A 16 -14.04 -33.32 2.95
N SER A 17 -13.45 -33.90 4.00
CA SER A 17 -13.24 -33.22 5.28
C SER A 17 -12.28 -32.04 5.16
N ILE A 18 -11.20 -32.18 4.39
CA ILE A 18 -10.24 -31.09 4.14
C ILE A 18 -10.90 -29.96 3.35
N ILE A 19 -11.63 -30.28 2.28
CA ILE A 19 -12.36 -29.27 1.47
C ILE A 19 -13.41 -28.55 2.32
N MET A 20 -14.12 -29.27 3.19
CA MET A 20 -15.08 -28.67 4.12
C MET A 20 -14.40 -27.67 5.08
N VAL A 21 -13.25 -28.04 5.65
CA VAL A 21 -12.50 -27.14 6.53
C VAL A 21 -12.00 -25.91 5.77
N ILE A 22 -11.45 -26.10 4.57
CA ILE A 22 -10.95 -24.98 3.74
C ILE A 22 -12.12 -24.06 3.34
N THR A 23 -13.27 -24.59 2.94
CA THR A 23 -14.44 -23.77 2.59
C THR A 23 -15.00 -23.03 3.81
N ILE A 24 -15.00 -23.63 5.00
CA ILE A 24 -15.37 -22.94 6.24
C ILE A 24 -14.37 -21.82 6.53
N ILE A 25 -13.06 -22.05 6.42
CA ILE A 25 -12.05 -21.02 6.65
C ILE A 25 -12.18 -19.87 5.63
N MET A 26 -12.33 -20.19 4.34
CA MET A 26 -12.51 -19.18 3.29
C MET A 26 -13.78 -18.35 3.51
N THR A 27 -14.90 -18.98 3.87
CA THR A 27 -16.14 -18.25 4.16
C THR A 27 -16.06 -17.45 5.46
N LEU A 28 -15.28 -17.88 6.46
CA LEU A 28 -15.03 -17.09 7.68
C LEU A 28 -14.17 -15.85 7.39
N ILE A 29 -13.15 -15.97 6.54
CA ILE A 29 -12.31 -14.85 6.09
C ILE A 29 -13.14 -13.87 5.25
N GLU A 30 -13.94 -14.37 4.30
CA GLU A 30 -14.87 -13.55 3.51
C GLU A 30 -15.93 -12.89 4.38
N ARG A 31 -16.45 -13.59 5.41
CA ARG A 31 -17.44 -13.04 6.34
C ARG A 31 -16.83 -11.97 7.23
N GLU A 32 -15.57 -12.11 7.65
CA GLU A 32 -14.83 -11.04 8.32
C GLU A 32 -14.65 -9.81 7.39
N GLU A 33 -14.32 -10.02 6.12
CA GLU A 33 -14.28 -8.95 5.14
C GLU A 33 -15.64 -8.28 4.89
N THR A 34 -16.74 -9.04 4.95
CA THR A 34 -18.08 -8.53 4.69
C THR A 34 -18.66 -7.83 5.92
N ASP A 35 -18.36 -8.31 7.13
CA ASP A 35 -18.76 -7.69 8.40
C ASP A 35 -18.05 -6.34 8.61
N ARG A 36 -16.77 -6.24 8.20
CA ARG A 36 -16.06 -4.95 8.11
C ARG A 36 -16.74 -3.95 7.14
N ARG A 37 -17.48 -4.43 6.13
CA ARG A 37 -18.29 -3.57 5.23
C ARG A 37 -19.62 -3.15 5.86
N GLY A 38 -20.06 -3.81 6.93
CA GLY A 38 -21.39 -3.68 7.56
C GLY A 38 -21.48 -2.79 8.79
N ILE A 39 -20.37 -2.31 9.36
CA ILE A 39 -20.44 -1.37 10.51
C ILE A 39 -21.01 -0.03 10.03
N ALA A 40 -22.27 0.24 10.35
CA ALA A 40 -22.87 1.56 10.24
C ALA A 40 -22.12 2.52 11.16
N ARG A 41 -21.19 3.28 10.57
CA ARG A 41 -20.40 4.31 11.26
C ARG A 41 -21.31 5.51 11.58
N GLU A 42 -21.00 6.17 12.69
CA GLU A 42 -21.49 7.49 13.14
C GLU A 42 -21.83 8.46 12.01
N PRO A 43 -22.78 9.42 12.20
CA PRO A 43 -23.36 10.22 11.13
C PRO A 43 -22.30 10.73 10.15
N SER A 44 -22.36 10.13 8.96
CA SER A 44 -21.34 10.18 7.90
C SER A 44 -20.88 11.59 7.51
N LEU A 45 -21.69 12.61 7.77
CA LEU A 45 -21.46 13.97 7.27
C LEU A 45 -20.38 14.74 8.04
N ILE A 46 -20.37 14.71 9.38
CA ILE A 46 -19.42 15.53 10.17
C ILE A 46 -17.99 15.00 9.96
N ARG A 47 -17.81 13.67 10.05
CA ARG A 47 -16.50 13.04 9.83
C ARG A 47 -16.00 13.24 8.40
N GLU A 48 -16.91 13.19 7.43
CA GLU A 48 -16.61 13.49 6.02
C GLU A 48 -16.19 14.95 5.83
N GLN A 49 -16.86 15.90 6.50
CA GLN A 49 -16.46 17.31 6.48
C GLN A 49 -15.06 17.52 7.07
N TRP A 50 -14.75 16.93 8.24
CA TRP A 50 -13.41 17.00 8.82
C TRP A 50 -12.34 16.43 7.89
N ARG A 51 -12.65 15.31 7.24
CA ARG A 51 -11.77 14.69 6.26
C ARG A 51 -11.51 15.58 5.06
N GLN A 52 -12.56 16.15 4.46
CA GLN A 52 -12.44 17.06 3.34
C GLN A 52 -11.66 18.32 3.72
N ALA A 53 -11.94 18.89 4.90
CA ALA A 53 -11.20 20.03 5.44
C ALA A 53 -9.72 19.71 5.65
N HIS A 54 -9.39 18.51 6.14
CA HIS A 54 -8.01 18.07 6.33
C HIS A 54 -7.28 17.86 4.99
N MET A 55 -7.93 17.24 4.00
CA MET A 55 -7.36 17.12 2.65
C MET A 55 -7.15 18.49 2.01
N TYR A 56 -8.11 19.40 2.14
CA TYR A 56 -7.96 20.79 1.71
C TYR A 56 -6.78 21.47 2.41
N HIS A 57 -6.60 21.24 3.71
CA HIS A 57 -5.48 21.80 4.47
C HIS A 57 -4.13 21.28 3.96
N ILE A 58 -4.01 19.99 3.67
CA ILE A 58 -2.76 19.38 3.17
C ILE A 58 -2.45 19.83 1.75
N LEU A 59 -3.45 19.82 0.86
CA LEU A 59 -3.21 19.98 -0.57
C LEU A 59 -3.30 21.44 -1.04
N THR A 60 -4.19 22.25 -0.45
CA THR A 60 -4.64 23.50 -1.08
C THR A 60 -4.50 24.72 -0.18
N ALA A 61 -4.50 24.58 1.15
CA ALA A 61 -4.58 25.75 2.04
C ALA A 61 -3.41 26.74 1.89
N TRP A 62 -2.20 26.28 1.56
CA TRP A 62 -1.02 27.15 1.36
C TRP A 62 -0.07 26.60 0.29
N PRO A 63 0.75 27.45 -0.36
CA PRO A 63 1.60 27.09 -1.51
C PRO A 63 2.60 25.95 -1.27
N ASN A 64 2.92 25.63 -0.02
CA ASN A 64 3.93 24.63 0.36
C ASN A 64 3.41 23.53 1.28
N ASN A 65 2.12 23.48 1.59
CA ASN A 65 1.59 22.48 2.52
C ASN A 65 1.80 21.06 1.99
N CYS A 66 1.56 20.82 0.71
CA CYS A 66 1.82 19.51 0.11
C CYS A 66 3.29 19.09 0.30
N VAL A 67 4.25 20.02 0.18
CA VAL A 67 5.68 19.73 0.41
C VAL A 67 5.96 19.50 1.89
N HIS A 68 5.35 20.28 2.77
CA HIS A 68 5.53 20.15 4.21
C HIS A 68 5.01 18.80 4.74
N TYR A 69 3.78 18.45 4.37
CA TYR A 69 3.05 17.27 4.85
C TYR A 69 3.44 16.00 4.08
N LEU A 70 3.57 16.07 2.76
CA LEU A 70 3.73 14.89 1.88
C LEU A 70 5.13 14.80 1.26
N ARG A 71 6.05 15.74 1.57
CA ARG A 71 7.40 15.84 1.00
C ARG A 71 7.42 15.92 -0.53
N MET A 72 6.33 16.39 -1.13
CA MET A 72 6.12 16.42 -2.58
C MET A 72 5.33 17.67 -2.97
N SER A 73 5.63 18.27 -4.13
CA SER A 73 4.83 19.39 -4.63
C SER A 73 3.45 18.91 -5.08
N ASN A 74 2.47 19.81 -5.06
CA ASN A 74 1.09 19.51 -5.42
C ASN A 74 0.98 18.98 -6.88
N ALA A 75 1.74 19.56 -7.81
CA ALA A 75 1.78 19.11 -9.20
C ALA A 75 2.28 17.66 -9.34
N ILE A 76 3.35 17.29 -8.63
CA ILE A 76 3.89 15.92 -8.66
C ILE A 76 2.93 14.96 -7.95
N PHE A 77 2.29 15.39 -6.87
CA PHE A 77 1.29 14.60 -6.16
C PHE A 77 0.14 14.19 -7.09
N TYR A 78 -0.49 15.13 -7.79
CA TYR A 78 -1.58 14.79 -8.73
C TYR A 78 -1.10 13.99 -9.95
N GLY A 79 0.13 14.24 -10.41
CA GLY A 79 0.76 13.39 -11.43
C GLY A 79 0.87 11.93 -10.98
N LEU A 80 1.28 11.70 -9.73
CA LEU A 80 1.35 10.36 -9.15
C LEU A 80 -0.05 9.76 -8.96
N VAL A 81 -1.03 10.51 -8.45
CA VAL A 81 -2.44 10.08 -8.36
C VAL A 81 -2.95 9.58 -9.73
N HIS A 82 -2.66 10.32 -10.80
CA HIS A 82 -3.06 9.94 -12.15
C HIS A 82 -2.42 8.61 -12.59
N ILE A 83 -1.11 8.46 -12.39
CA ILE A 83 -0.38 7.23 -12.71
C ILE A 83 -0.93 6.03 -11.92
N LEU A 84 -1.18 6.20 -10.62
CA LEU A 84 -1.69 5.11 -9.76
C LEU A 84 -3.13 4.73 -10.13
N ARG A 85 -3.95 5.68 -10.58
CA ARG A 85 -5.30 5.41 -11.12
C ARG A 85 -5.26 4.65 -12.44
N SER A 86 -4.41 5.06 -13.37
CA SER A 86 -4.41 4.50 -14.73
C SER A 86 -3.63 3.20 -14.84
N ASN A 87 -2.51 3.08 -14.11
CA ASN A 87 -1.53 2.01 -14.28
C ASN A 87 -1.33 1.16 -13.02
N GLY A 88 -1.71 1.68 -11.85
CA GLY A 88 -1.49 1.04 -10.55
C GLY A 88 -2.72 0.35 -9.95
N SER A 89 -3.86 0.35 -10.65
CA SER A 89 -5.13 -0.22 -10.18
C SER A 89 -5.62 0.36 -8.84
N LEU A 90 -5.23 1.60 -8.50
CA LEU A 90 -5.76 2.28 -7.32
C LEU A 90 -7.09 2.96 -7.67
N HIS A 91 -8.14 2.61 -6.93
CA HIS A 91 -9.49 3.12 -7.14
C HIS A 91 -10.06 3.75 -5.87
N ASP A 92 -10.97 4.68 -6.07
CA ASP A 92 -11.76 5.26 -4.98
C ASP A 92 -12.59 4.16 -4.33
N THR A 93 -12.65 4.16 -3.01
CA THR A 93 -13.58 3.30 -2.25
C THR A 93 -14.78 4.11 -1.81
N ARG A 94 -15.78 3.44 -1.22
CA ARG A 94 -16.97 4.10 -0.64
C ARG A 94 -16.62 5.25 0.32
N TYR A 95 -15.46 5.18 0.97
CA TYR A 95 -15.11 6.11 2.04
C TYR A 95 -13.79 6.85 1.82
N VAL A 96 -12.89 6.39 0.93
CA VAL A 96 -11.52 6.91 0.79
C VAL A 96 -11.17 7.03 -0.69
N CYS A 97 -10.96 8.25 -1.17
CA CYS A 97 -10.51 8.50 -2.54
C CYS A 97 -9.01 8.19 -2.70
N VAL A 98 -8.55 7.99 -3.94
CA VAL A 98 -7.14 7.72 -4.26
C VAL A 98 -6.22 8.82 -3.72
N GLU A 99 -6.63 10.09 -3.77
CA GLU A 99 -5.86 11.21 -3.20
C GLU A 99 -5.64 11.02 -1.71
N GLU A 100 -6.68 10.67 -0.95
CA GLU A 100 -6.55 10.44 0.49
C GLU A 100 -5.72 9.19 0.78
N GLN A 101 -5.89 8.10 0.02
CA GLN A 101 -5.08 6.88 0.16
C GLN A 101 -3.59 7.21 -0.01
N LEU A 102 -3.23 7.93 -1.07
CA LEU A 102 -1.86 8.32 -1.36
C LEU A 102 -1.34 9.36 -0.35
N ALA A 103 -2.16 10.33 0.04
CA ALA A 103 -1.78 11.33 1.04
C ALA A 103 -1.49 10.68 2.40
N LEU A 104 -2.30 9.72 2.85
CA LEU A 104 -2.04 8.95 4.07
C LEU A 104 -0.71 8.20 4.00
N PHE A 105 -0.45 7.53 2.87
CA PHE A 105 0.81 6.82 2.63
C PHE A 105 2.03 7.75 2.68
N LEU A 106 2.00 8.85 1.92
CA LEU A 106 3.10 9.82 1.87
C LEU A 106 3.28 10.56 3.21
N TYR A 107 2.18 10.87 3.91
CA TYR A 107 2.24 11.49 5.22
C TYR A 107 2.96 10.59 6.23
N MET A 108 2.69 9.28 6.21
CA MET A 108 3.42 8.29 7.02
C MET A 108 4.91 8.23 6.69
N LEU A 109 5.27 8.24 5.41
CA LEU A 109 6.68 8.18 4.99
C LEU A 109 7.43 9.49 5.25
N GLY A 110 6.74 10.63 5.15
CA GLY A 110 7.32 11.97 5.23
C GLY A 110 7.57 12.48 6.66
N HIS A 111 7.00 11.82 7.66
CA HIS A 111 7.15 12.16 9.08
C HIS A 111 7.97 11.09 9.81
N ASN A 112 9.22 11.42 10.15
CA ASN A 112 10.17 10.56 10.87
C ASN A 112 9.81 10.34 12.37
N ARG A 113 8.57 10.63 12.77
CA ARG A 113 8.07 10.48 14.14
C ARG A 113 6.61 10.05 14.11
N VAL A 114 6.40 8.76 14.32
CA VAL A 114 5.11 8.09 14.57
C VAL A 114 4.30 8.73 15.73
N ARG A 115 4.90 9.64 16.50
CA ARG A 115 4.32 10.20 17.74
C ARG A 115 3.36 11.38 17.55
N ASP A 116 3.38 12.07 16.42
CA ASP A 116 2.54 13.27 16.19
C ASP A 116 1.56 13.10 15.02
N ILE A 117 1.34 11.87 14.59
CA ILE A 117 0.42 11.59 13.48
C ILE A 117 -1.01 11.47 14.03
N GLU A 118 -1.76 12.56 13.95
CA GLU A 118 -3.21 12.55 14.17
C GLU A 118 -3.93 12.08 12.90
N PHE A 119 -4.15 10.78 12.78
CA PHE A 119 -5.00 10.26 11.71
C PHE A 119 -6.47 10.49 12.04
N ILE A 120 -7.22 11.11 11.11
CA ILE A 120 -8.70 11.14 11.13
C ILE A 120 -9.29 9.73 10.97
N ARG A 121 -8.48 8.79 10.47
CA ARG A 121 -8.81 7.38 10.23
C ARG A 121 -8.31 6.49 11.35
N SER A 122 -8.99 5.37 11.57
CA SER A 122 -8.52 4.35 12.52
C SER A 122 -7.20 3.74 12.05
N GLY A 123 -6.38 3.26 12.99
CA GLY A 123 -5.11 2.59 12.66
C GLY A 123 -5.28 1.43 11.67
N GLU A 124 -6.34 0.63 11.80
CA GLU A 124 -6.68 -0.43 10.83
C GLU A 124 -6.88 0.14 9.42
N THR A 125 -7.64 1.24 9.29
CA THR A 125 -7.88 1.90 8.00
C THR A 125 -6.57 2.40 7.40
N VAL A 126 -5.71 3.00 8.24
CA VAL A 126 -4.39 3.50 7.85
C VAL A 126 -3.52 2.35 7.34
N SER A 127 -3.42 1.23 8.07
CA SER A 127 -2.64 0.06 7.68
C SER A 127 -3.15 -0.59 6.40
N LEU A 128 -4.47 -0.68 6.22
CA LEU A 128 -5.08 -1.21 5.00
C LEU A 128 -4.64 -0.40 3.77
N TYR A 129 -4.82 0.92 3.81
CA TYR A 129 -4.48 1.76 2.67
C TYR A 129 -2.98 1.94 2.48
N PHE A 130 -2.18 1.90 3.56
CA PHE A 130 -0.73 1.85 3.46
C PHE A 130 -0.28 0.66 2.61
N ASN A 131 -0.70 -0.54 2.97
CA ASN A 131 -0.32 -1.77 2.27
C ASN A 131 -0.86 -1.80 0.84
N LYS A 132 -2.08 -1.30 0.62
CA LYS A 132 -2.68 -1.20 -0.71
C LYS A 132 -1.87 -0.27 -1.62
N VAL A 133 -1.54 0.94 -1.16
CA VAL A 133 -0.74 1.91 -1.91
C VAL A 133 0.67 1.37 -2.14
N LEU A 134 1.29 0.74 -1.14
CA LEU A 134 2.61 0.14 -1.26
C LEU A 134 2.65 -0.96 -2.33
N GLY A 135 1.68 -1.87 -2.32
CA GLY A 135 1.55 -2.92 -3.32
C GLY A 135 1.38 -2.35 -4.72
N THR A 136 0.49 -1.37 -4.89
CA THR A 136 0.32 -0.66 -6.16
C THR A 136 1.63 0.00 -6.62
N ILE A 137 2.32 0.73 -5.74
CA ILE A 137 3.60 1.36 -6.08
C ILE A 137 4.61 0.31 -6.51
N TYR A 138 4.73 -0.81 -5.78
CA TYR A 138 5.62 -1.91 -6.12
C TYR A 138 5.37 -2.43 -7.55
N THR A 139 4.10 -2.62 -7.94
CA THR A 139 3.76 -3.09 -9.30
C THR A 139 4.18 -2.13 -10.41
N ILE A 140 4.16 -0.82 -10.18
CA ILE A 140 4.60 0.16 -11.18
C ILE A 140 6.11 0.41 -11.12
N THR A 141 6.76 0.03 -10.02
CA THR A 141 8.18 0.34 -9.75
C THR A 141 9.07 -0.27 -10.85
N GLU A 142 8.80 -1.48 -11.32
CA GLU A 142 9.57 -2.11 -12.41
C GLU A 142 9.58 -1.29 -13.72
N ARG A 143 8.53 -0.50 -13.97
CA ARG A 143 8.40 0.32 -15.18
C ARG A 143 9.11 1.67 -15.05
N PHE A 144 9.17 2.23 -13.85
CA PHE A 144 9.64 3.60 -13.60
C PHE A 144 11.00 3.67 -12.90
N VAL A 145 11.36 2.63 -12.15
CA VAL A 145 12.60 2.55 -11.39
C VAL A 145 13.45 1.44 -12.00
N ARG A 146 14.43 1.86 -12.80
CA ARG A 146 15.46 0.96 -13.31
C ARG A 146 16.61 0.97 -12.32
N GLN A 147 16.95 -0.17 -11.73
CA GLN A 147 18.24 -0.28 -11.06
C GLN A 147 19.33 0.00 -12.10
N SER A 148 20.24 0.92 -11.79
CA SER A 148 21.46 1.09 -12.59
C SER A 148 22.12 -0.29 -12.71
N GLY A 149 22.62 -0.64 -13.90
CA GLY A 149 23.32 -1.91 -14.09
C GLY A 149 24.44 -2.08 -13.06
N SER A 150 24.90 -3.32 -12.86
CA SER A 150 25.95 -3.68 -11.88
C SER A 150 27.29 -2.93 -12.08
N GLU A 151 27.39 -2.06 -13.08
CA GLU A 151 28.59 -1.31 -13.39
C GLU A 151 28.49 0.10 -12.82
N THR A 152 29.39 0.40 -11.88
CA THR A 152 29.61 1.76 -11.38
C THR A 152 29.98 2.67 -12.56
N PRO A 153 29.23 3.77 -12.79
CA PRO A 153 29.54 4.75 -13.83
C PRO A 153 31.00 5.21 -13.76
N LEU A 154 31.61 5.49 -14.91
CA LEU A 154 33.04 5.81 -15.02
C LEU A 154 33.43 7.01 -14.16
N GLU A 155 32.52 7.97 -14.01
CA GLU A 155 32.68 9.19 -13.21
C GLU A 155 32.84 8.89 -11.71
N ILE A 156 32.12 7.88 -11.22
CA ILE A 156 32.18 7.42 -9.83
C ILE A 156 33.37 6.48 -9.65
N ARG A 157 33.64 5.62 -10.63
CA ARG A 157 34.78 4.69 -10.62
C ARG A 157 36.13 5.41 -10.60
N ASN A 158 36.23 6.54 -11.30
CA ASN A 158 37.45 7.34 -11.38
C ASN A 158 37.56 8.37 -10.24
N SER A 159 36.55 8.51 -9.39
CA SER A 159 36.61 9.37 -8.21
C SER A 159 37.17 8.61 -7.01
N ALA A 160 38.31 9.08 -6.50
CA ALA A 160 38.88 8.58 -5.24
C ALA A 160 37.96 8.83 -4.02
N GLU A 161 37.08 9.82 -4.10
CA GLU A 161 36.16 10.19 -3.02
C GLU A 161 34.93 9.28 -2.99
N TRP A 162 34.37 8.93 -4.16
CA TRP A 162 33.10 8.22 -4.25
C TRP A 162 33.26 6.70 -4.40
N PHE A 163 34.35 6.22 -5.02
CA PHE A 163 34.48 4.81 -5.39
C PHE A 163 34.33 3.83 -4.21
N SER A 164 34.81 4.19 -3.02
CA SER A 164 34.73 3.33 -1.83
C SER A 164 33.30 2.96 -1.42
N TYR A 165 32.29 3.78 -1.75
CA TYR A 165 30.89 3.50 -1.40
C TYR A 165 30.19 2.54 -2.38
N PHE A 166 30.81 2.31 -3.55
CA PHE A 166 30.24 1.50 -4.64
C PHE A 166 31.04 0.22 -4.87
N GLU A 167 31.97 -0.12 -3.98
CA GLU A 167 32.73 -1.36 -4.04
C GLU A 167 31.88 -2.53 -3.55
N VAL A 168 31.41 -3.37 -4.48
CA VAL A 168 30.70 -4.61 -4.14
C VAL A 168 31.73 -5.61 -3.61
N LYS A 169 31.89 -5.68 -2.29
CA LYS A 169 32.70 -6.72 -1.65
C LYS A 169 31.97 -8.04 -1.75
N LEU A 170 32.40 -8.90 -2.68
CA LEU A 170 31.99 -10.30 -2.72
C LEU A 170 32.44 -10.94 -1.40
N ILE A 171 31.48 -11.35 -0.57
CA ILE A 171 31.73 -12.13 0.63
C ILE A 171 32.21 -13.51 0.13
N GLN A 172 33.48 -13.82 0.38
CA GLN A 172 34.09 -15.13 0.15
C GLN A 172 33.78 -16.10 1.28
#